data_AF-A0A5M7ASP6-F1
#
_entry.id   AF-A0A5M7ASP6-F1
#
_cell.length_a   1.000
_cell.length_b   1.000
_cell.length_c   1.000
_cell.angle_alpha   90.00
_cell.angle_beta   90.00
_cell.angle_gamma   90.00
#
_symmetry.space_group_name_H-M   'P 1'
#
loop_
_entity.id
_entity.type
_entity.pdbx_description
1 polymer ?
#
loop_
_entity_poly.entity_id
_entity_poly.type
_entity_poly.pdbx_seq_one_letter_code
_entity_poly.pdbx_strand_id
1 'polypeptide(L)'
;MKTKITLLLAFFFIGLNFGFAQQDEECMTKLSIFHEYVKAKNYDAAYEPWMAVRNKCPKFNNAIYVDGEKILEDKIDKASGADKVAFINDLLKLWEQKAEHFASKTPKGEYAAQAAQLMYDNKDVLGKSTEELYNAFDAAYQLDKATFTNPKSLYTYFSLMVDLYDAGKKPAADLFNKYDDVVEKVEDEVKSFSEKLNKLIEKEDAEVALTKKEGKYKKYYESYLKAYDQISGSIDGKLGDRANCQNLIPLYRKDFEANRNNAVWLQRAAGKMSQKECTDDPLFFDLVNAYHNISPSANSAYYLGLLKDKDGKTNEAIEFFEQAISLETDSFKKSKLYYRIATKLKARGSYGKARGYYRQALSLNPSNGRPHIAIAAMYAASANNCGDSNFDKRAVYWLAAKEAQRAASVDPTLSKAASQSVANYKAKAPQKSEIFSSGRAGQTIKIGCWIGSSVTVPSI
;
A
#
# COMPACT_ATOMS: atom_id res chain seq x y z
N MET A 1 25.37 -62.90 46.28
CA MET A 1 25.32 -62.10 45.02
C MET A 1 24.35 -60.93 45.17
N LYS A 2 24.75 -59.84 45.87
CA LYS A 2 23.94 -58.60 45.98
C LYS A 2 24.84 -57.38 46.22
N THR A 3 25.89 -57.24 45.39
CA THR A 3 26.97 -56.27 45.65
C THR A 3 27.54 -55.62 44.37
N LYS A 4 26.78 -55.48 43.28
CA LYS A 4 27.32 -54.86 42.04
C LYS A 4 26.38 -53.96 41.22
N ILE A 5 25.25 -53.45 41.74
CA ILE A 5 24.34 -52.58 40.94
C ILE A 5 23.95 -51.27 41.66
N THR A 6 24.73 -50.81 42.64
CA THR A 6 24.42 -49.54 43.36
C THR A 6 25.49 -48.46 43.21
N LEU A 7 26.55 -48.73 42.44
CA LEU A 7 27.69 -47.82 42.25
C LEU A 7 27.83 -47.27 40.82
N LEU A 8 26.83 -47.51 39.96
CA LEU A 8 26.78 -47.02 38.58
C LEU A 8 25.69 -45.96 38.34
N LEU A 9 24.90 -45.62 39.36
CA LEU A 9 23.86 -44.56 39.30
C LEU A 9 24.27 -43.25 39.98
N ALA A 10 25.38 -43.24 40.75
CA ALA A 10 25.89 -42.03 41.40
C ALA A 10 26.86 -41.21 40.53
N PHE A 11 27.31 -41.74 39.39
CA PHE A 11 28.22 -41.03 38.47
C PHE A 11 27.53 -40.42 37.24
N PHE A 12 26.20 -40.60 37.08
CA PHE A 12 25.45 -40.03 35.95
C PHE A 12 24.74 -38.70 36.27
N PHE A 13 24.75 -38.24 37.53
CA PHE A 13 24.13 -36.97 37.93
C PHE A 13 25.09 -35.80 38.11
N ILE A 14 26.40 -35.99 37.89
CA ILE A 14 27.41 -34.92 37.97
C ILE A 14 27.84 -34.44 36.56
N GLY A 15 27.35 -35.07 35.49
CA GLY A 15 27.79 -34.84 34.10
C GLY A 15 26.88 -34.01 33.19
N LEU A 16 25.78 -33.43 33.68
CA LEU A 16 24.84 -32.63 32.86
C LEU A 16 24.64 -31.18 33.36
N ASN A 17 25.67 -30.60 33.96
CA ASN A 17 25.76 -29.16 34.24
C ASN A 17 26.84 -28.48 33.38
N PHE A 18 26.86 -28.80 32.08
CA PHE A 18 27.63 -28.03 31.10
C PHE A 18 26.66 -27.54 30.02
N GLY A 19 26.15 -26.31 30.17
CA GLY A 19 25.46 -25.64 29.05
C GLY A 19 24.61 -24.40 29.34
N PHE A 20 24.09 -24.18 30.55
CA PHE A 20 23.33 -22.96 30.89
C PHE A 20 23.99 -22.24 32.05
N ALA A 21 25.14 -21.63 31.77
CA ALA A 21 25.90 -20.82 32.70
C ALA A 21 25.06 -19.64 33.24
N GLN A 22 25.18 -19.37 34.54
CA GLN A 22 24.87 -18.12 35.26
C GLN A 22 24.15 -17.04 34.43
N GLN A 23 22.86 -16.84 34.68
CA GLN A 23 22.23 -15.57 34.31
C GLN A 23 22.98 -14.46 35.05
N ASP A 24 23.57 -13.53 34.29
CA ASP A 24 24.25 -12.37 34.84
C ASP A 24 23.21 -11.48 35.56
N GLU A 25 23.16 -11.61 36.89
CA GLU A 25 22.19 -10.95 37.77
C GLU A 25 22.21 -9.41 37.60
N GLU A 26 23.39 -8.87 37.29
CA GLU A 26 23.56 -7.45 36.99
C GLU A 26 22.87 -7.08 35.66
N CYS A 27 23.02 -7.90 34.62
CA CYS A 27 22.33 -7.69 33.34
C CYS A 27 20.81 -7.81 33.47
N MET A 28 20.30 -8.75 34.28
CA MET A 28 18.87 -8.85 34.57
C MET A 28 18.32 -7.60 35.26
N THR A 29 19.04 -7.14 36.28
CA THR A 29 18.66 -5.97 37.08
C THR A 29 18.67 -4.71 36.24
N LYS A 30 19.77 -4.44 35.53
CA LYS A 30 19.90 -3.26 34.67
C LYS A 30 18.95 -3.30 33.48
N LEU A 31 18.63 -4.49 32.95
CA LEU A 31 17.61 -4.63 31.91
C LEU A 31 16.24 -4.17 32.39
N SER A 32 15.83 -4.64 33.57
CA SER A 32 14.56 -4.24 34.17
C SER A 32 14.52 -2.73 34.41
N ILE A 33 15.62 -2.15 34.91
CA ILE A 33 15.73 -0.71 35.16
C ILE A 33 15.56 0.11 33.88
N PHE A 34 16.37 -0.14 32.84
CA PHE A 34 16.27 0.68 31.62
C PHE A 34 14.93 0.48 30.92
N HIS A 35 14.36 -0.74 30.96
CA HIS A 35 13.09 -1.04 30.31
C HIS A 35 11.93 -0.27 30.98
N GLU A 36 11.91 -0.19 32.31
CA GLU A 36 10.91 0.62 33.03
C GLU A 36 11.09 2.12 32.76
N TYR A 37 12.32 2.62 32.68
CA TYR A 37 12.56 4.00 32.26
C TYR A 37 12.07 4.28 30.84
N VAL A 38 12.28 3.37 29.90
CA VAL A 38 11.77 3.50 28.52
C VAL A 38 10.25 3.47 28.47
N LYS A 39 9.59 2.61 29.27
CA LYS A 39 8.11 2.63 29.41
C LYS A 39 7.59 3.97 29.93
N ALA A 40 8.32 4.56 30.88
CA ALA A 40 8.04 5.89 31.42
C ALA A 40 8.50 7.04 30.50
N LYS A 41 9.09 6.73 29.33
CA LYS A 41 9.69 7.70 28.39
C LYS A 41 10.83 8.55 28.98
N ASN A 42 11.48 8.06 30.04
CA ASN A 42 12.66 8.68 30.63
C ASN A 42 13.95 8.14 29.99
N TYR A 43 14.19 8.51 28.74
CA TYR A 43 15.31 7.99 27.95
C TYR A 43 16.68 8.42 28.48
N ASP A 44 16.77 9.60 29.10
CA ASP A 44 18.00 10.09 29.70
C ASP A 44 18.46 9.20 30.86
N ALA A 45 17.54 8.82 31.76
CA ALA A 45 17.85 7.87 32.84
C ALA A 45 18.05 6.44 32.36
N ALA A 46 17.47 6.08 31.21
CA ALA A 46 17.62 4.75 30.63
C ALA A 46 19.00 4.52 30.00
N TYR A 47 19.69 5.58 29.54
CA TYR A 47 20.90 5.47 28.71
C TYR A 47 22.04 4.68 29.36
N GLU A 48 22.46 5.06 30.57
CA GLU A 48 23.56 4.40 31.30
C GLU A 48 23.29 2.91 31.60
N PRO A 49 22.16 2.52 32.24
CA PRO A 49 21.87 1.11 32.48
C PRO A 49 21.70 0.32 31.19
N TRP A 50 21.16 0.93 30.13
CA TRP A 50 21.06 0.31 28.80
C TRP A 50 22.43 0.03 28.18
N MET A 51 23.33 1.01 28.15
CA MET A 51 24.68 0.85 27.61
C MET A 51 25.47 -0.24 28.34
N ALA A 52 25.33 -0.32 29.67
CA ALA A 52 25.94 -1.38 30.46
C ALA A 52 25.46 -2.78 30.03
N VAL A 53 24.15 -2.97 29.80
CA VAL A 53 23.60 -4.26 29.35
C VAL A 53 23.98 -4.56 27.91
N ARG A 54 23.93 -3.57 27.01
CA ARG A 54 24.32 -3.72 25.59
C ARG A 54 25.77 -4.20 25.45
N ASN A 55 26.68 -3.64 26.24
CA ASN A 55 28.11 -3.99 26.17
C ASN A 55 28.43 -5.32 26.86
N LYS A 56 27.84 -5.58 28.04
CA LYS A 56 28.14 -6.78 28.84
C LYS A 56 27.40 -8.02 28.34
N CYS A 57 26.15 -7.85 27.92
CA CYS A 57 25.20 -8.93 27.66
C CYS A 57 24.40 -8.76 26.35
N PRO A 58 25.06 -8.57 25.19
CA PRO A 58 24.40 -8.19 23.94
C PRO A 58 23.39 -9.21 23.39
N LYS A 59 23.50 -10.49 23.79
CA LYS A 59 22.61 -11.59 23.37
C LYS A 59 21.46 -11.85 24.36
N PHE A 60 21.42 -11.13 25.48
CA PHE A 60 20.53 -11.47 26.60
C PHE A 60 19.05 -11.25 26.30
N ASN A 61 18.70 -10.14 25.65
CA ASN A 61 17.31 -9.85 25.30
C ASN A 61 17.21 -8.88 24.12
N ASN A 62 16.26 -9.11 23.21
CA ASN A 62 15.99 -8.23 22.08
C ASN A 62 15.56 -6.80 22.50
N ALA A 63 15.04 -6.63 23.72
CA ALA A 63 14.69 -5.32 24.29
C ALA A 63 15.90 -4.36 24.31
N ILE A 64 17.13 -4.88 24.43
CA ILE A 64 18.36 -4.08 24.33
C ILE A 64 18.36 -3.24 23.05
N TYR A 65 17.94 -3.81 21.93
CA TYR A 65 17.95 -3.11 20.64
C TYR A 65 16.67 -2.32 20.41
N VAL A 66 15.51 -2.88 20.78
CA VAL A 66 14.21 -2.21 20.57
C VAL A 66 14.05 -0.96 21.44
N ASP A 67 14.53 -1.01 22.68
CA ASP A 67 14.48 0.17 23.55
C ASP A 67 15.71 1.06 23.33
N GLY A 68 16.85 0.48 22.98
CA GLY A 68 18.04 1.23 22.57
C GLY A 68 17.79 2.14 21.38
N GLU A 69 16.99 1.70 20.40
CA GLU A 69 16.56 2.51 19.26
C GLU A 69 15.84 3.77 19.74
N LYS A 70 14.85 3.64 20.62
CA LYS A 70 14.11 4.78 21.19
C LYS A 70 15.01 5.71 22.01
N ILE A 71 15.94 5.14 22.76
CA ILE A 71 16.89 5.91 23.58
C ILE A 71 17.79 6.75 22.66
N LEU A 72 18.36 6.14 21.61
CA LEU A 72 19.23 6.85 20.68
C LEU A 72 18.48 7.85 19.82
N GLU A 73 17.25 7.55 19.38
CA GLU A 73 16.39 8.52 18.69
C GLU A 73 16.17 9.78 19.54
N ASP A 74 15.84 9.64 20.82
CA ASP A 74 15.70 10.78 21.75
C ASP A 74 17.02 11.56 21.91
N LYS A 75 18.16 10.87 21.99
CA LYS A 75 19.48 11.53 22.02
C LYS A 75 19.78 12.28 20.73
N ILE A 76 19.47 11.72 19.56
CA ILE A 76 19.67 12.36 18.24
C ILE A 76 18.80 13.61 18.11
N ASP A 77 17.57 13.57 18.60
CA ASP A 77 16.64 14.70 18.57
C ASP A 77 17.10 15.86 19.47
N LYS A 78 17.75 15.57 20.60
CA LYS A 78 18.24 16.57 21.56
C LYS A 78 19.67 17.05 21.28
N ALA A 79 20.47 16.28 20.55
CA ALA A 79 21.88 16.59 20.31
C ALA A 79 22.09 17.53 19.09
N SER A 80 23.28 18.11 19.00
CA SER A 80 23.73 18.89 17.84
C SER A 80 25.21 18.65 17.55
N GLY A 81 25.69 19.09 16.39
CA GLY A 81 27.11 18.98 16.01
C GLY A 81 27.67 17.57 16.10
N ALA A 82 28.85 17.42 16.68
CA ALA A 82 29.57 16.15 16.78
C ALA A 82 28.82 15.09 17.60
N ASP A 83 28.13 15.48 18.68
CA ASP A 83 27.36 14.55 19.51
C ASP A 83 26.21 13.92 18.73
N LYS A 84 25.50 14.72 17.92
CA LYS A 84 24.43 14.21 17.07
C LYS A 84 24.96 13.18 16.07
N VAL A 85 26.09 13.46 15.44
CA VAL A 85 26.75 12.52 14.50
C VAL A 85 27.16 11.24 15.23
N ALA A 86 27.67 11.34 16.46
CA ALA A 86 28.03 10.17 17.27
C ALA A 86 26.82 9.27 17.57
N PHE A 87 25.70 9.85 18.01
CA PHE A 87 24.47 9.09 18.28
C PHE A 87 23.85 8.48 17.02
N ILE A 88 23.88 9.17 15.88
CA ILE A 88 23.44 8.61 14.59
C ILE A 88 24.27 7.37 14.23
N ASN A 89 25.60 7.47 14.31
CA ASN A 89 26.48 6.35 14.00
C ASN A 89 26.30 5.19 14.99
N ASP A 90 26.03 5.49 16.26
CA ASP A 90 25.73 4.45 17.25
C ASP A 90 24.39 3.75 17.00
N LEU A 91 23.39 4.46 16.46
CA LEU A 91 22.11 3.86 16.07
C LEU A 91 22.26 2.94 14.85
N LEU A 92 23.05 3.35 13.86
CA LEU A 92 23.41 2.49 12.73
C LEU A 92 24.09 1.20 13.23
N LYS A 93 25.07 1.33 14.13
CA LYS A 93 25.75 0.20 14.76
C LYS A 93 24.83 -0.66 15.63
N LEU A 94 23.85 -0.05 16.30
CA LEU A 94 22.86 -0.78 17.10
C LEU A 94 22.05 -1.74 16.22
N TRP A 95 21.65 -1.31 15.02
CA TRP A 95 20.93 -2.16 14.08
C TRP A 95 21.81 -3.28 13.50
N GLU A 96 23.09 -3.02 13.23
CA GLU A 96 24.05 -4.07 12.85
C GLU A 96 24.21 -5.14 13.95
N GLN A 97 24.38 -4.70 15.21
CA GLN A 97 24.47 -5.62 16.35
C GLN A 97 23.16 -6.39 16.58
N LYS A 98 22.02 -5.75 16.36
CA LYS A 98 20.72 -6.43 16.41
C LYS A 98 20.64 -7.52 15.34
N ALA A 99 21.12 -7.25 14.12
CA ALA A 99 21.17 -8.24 13.06
C ALA A 99 22.11 -9.41 13.42
N GLU A 100 23.25 -9.13 14.05
CA GLU A 100 24.21 -10.14 14.50
C GLU A 100 23.62 -11.06 15.58
N HIS A 101 22.95 -10.48 16.59
CA HIS A 101 22.51 -11.23 17.77
C HIS A 101 21.07 -11.75 17.68
N PHE A 102 20.22 -11.11 16.85
CA PHE A 102 18.80 -11.38 16.71
C PHE A 102 18.34 -11.36 15.25
N ALA A 103 19.08 -12.07 14.37
CA ALA A 103 18.83 -12.09 12.93
C ALA A 103 17.36 -12.38 12.53
N SER A 104 16.70 -13.33 13.20
CA SER A 104 15.30 -13.69 12.90
C SER A 104 14.28 -12.59 13.23
N LYS A 105 14.67 -11.58 14.00
CA LYS A 105 13.86 -10.42 14.39
C LYS A 105 14.34 -9.13 13.73
N THR A 106 15.24 -9.25 12.74
CA THR A 106 15.88 -8.10 12.08
C THR A 106 15.81 -8.32 10.57
N PRO A 107 14.63 -8.14 9.97
CA PRO A 107 14.45 -8.28 8.52
C PRO A 107 15.43 -7.34 7.80
N LYS A 108 16.25 -7.91 6.90
CA LYS A 108 17.44 -7.22 6.39
C LYS A 108 17.08 -5.96 5.59
N GLY A 109 16.04 -6.05 4.76
CA GLY A 109 15.59 -4.97 3.90
C GLY A 109 14.92 -3.85 4.69
N GLU A 110 14.14 -4.19 5.71
CA GLU A 110 13.53 -3.24 6.63
C GLU A 110 14.61 -2.41 7.36
N TYR A 111 15.55 -3.07 8.03
CA TYR A 111 16.58 -2.39 8.81
C TYR A 111 17.61 -1.66 7.95
N ALA A 112 17.96 -2.20 6.77
CA ALA A 112 18.82 -1.48 5.83
C ALA A 112 18.12 -0.23 5.26
N ALA A 113 16.81 -0.29 4.99
CA ALA A 113 16.03 0.86 4.57
C ALA A 113 15.87 1.90 5.69
N GLN A 114 15.74 1.48 6.95
CA GLN A 114 15.76 2.36 8.12
C GLN A 114 17.11 3.06 8.25
N ALA A 115 18.23 2.33 8.10
CA ALA A 115 19.58 2.89 8.08
C ALA A 115 19.77 3.94 6.98
N ALA A 116 19.37 3.62 5.74
CA ALA A 116 19.41 4.55 4.62
C ALA A 116 18.54 5.80 4.86
N GLN A 117 17.36 5.62 5.46
CA GLN A 117 16.45 6.72 5.79
C GLN A 117 17.01 7.61 6.90
N LEU A 118 17.63 7.04 7.95
CA LEU A 118 18.29 7.81 9.01
C LEU A 118 19.43 8.66 8.45
N MET A 119 20.24 8.08 7.54
CA MET A 119 21.29 8.83 6.85
C MET A 119 20.72 9.93 5.97
N TYR A 120 19.62 9.70 5.26
CA TYR A 120 18.97 10.71 4.43
C TYR A 120 18.39 11.86 5.29
N ASP A 121 17.71 11.54 6.38
CA ASP A 121 17.10 12.52 7.28
C ASP A 121 18.16 13.39 7.98
N ASN A 122 19.41 12.91 8.07
CA ASN A 122 20.55 13.63 8.66
C ASN A 122 21.67 13.94 7.65
N LYS A 123 21.36 13.96 6.36
CA LYS A 123 22.38 14.04 5.29
C LYS A 123 23.31 15.24 5.40
N ASP A 124 22.80 16.38 5.86
CA ASP A 124 23.58 17.63 5.94
C ASP A 124 24.67 17.55 7.00
N VAL A 125 24.34 17.03 8.20
CA VAL A 125 25.32 16.86 9.30
C VAL A 125 26.26 15.68 9.05
N LEU A 126 25.84 14.70 8.26
CA LEU A 126 26.68 13.57 7.85
C LEU A 126 27.51 13.85 6.59
N GLY A 127 27.30 14.99 5.92
CA GLY A 127 27.97 15.34 4.67
C GLY A 127 27.67 14.36 3.53
N LYS A 128 26.47 13.76 3.50
CA LYS A 128 26.11 12.72 2.53
C LYS A 128 25.62 13.30 1.21
N SER A 129 26.23 12.84 0.12
CA SER A 129 25.78 13.18 -1.23
C SER A 129 24.51 12.42 -1.63
N THR A 130 23.77 12.95 -2.60
CA THR A 130 22.59 12.27 -3.20
C THR A 130 22.93 10.88 -3.72
N GLU A 131 24.13 10.70 -4.29
CA GLU A 131 24.58 9.44 -4.87
C GLU A 131 24.89 8.38 -3.82
N GLU A 132 25.55 8.76 -2.71
CA GLU A 132 25.76 7.86 -1.58
C GLU A 132 24.42 7.40 -0.97
N LEU A 133 23.48 8.33 -0.80
CA LEU A 133 22.16 8.02 -0.24
C LEU A 133 21.36 7.11 -1.17
N TYR A 134 21.37 7.39 -2.48
CA TYR A 134 20.73 6.53 -3.47
C TYR A 134 21.31 5.11 -3.43
N ASN A 135 22.64 4.99 -3.41
CA ASN A 135 23.32 3.69 -3.36
C ASN A 135 23.01 2.93 -2.06
N ALA A 136 22.85 3.61 -0.93
CA ALA A 136 22.43 2.99 0.32
C ALA A 136 21.01 2.39 0.23
N PHE A 137 20.06 3.13 -0.35
CA PHE A 137 18.71 2.60 -0.58
C PHE A 137 18.69 1.49 -1.63
N ASP A 138 19.48 1.62 -2.70
CA ASP A 138 19.58 0.60 -3.75
C ASP A 138 20.13 -0.72 -3.18
N ALA A 139 21.21 -0.64 -2.41
CA ALA A 139 21.77 -1.79 -1.71
C ALA A 139 20.75 -2.41 -0.74
N ALA A 140 20.02 -1.61 0.04
CA ALA A 140 18.97 -2.09 0.92
C ALA A 140 17.84 -2.81 0.18
N TYR A 141 17.40 -2.25 -0.96
CA TYR A 141 16.35 -2.83 -1.79
C TYR A 141 16.77 -4.15 -2.43
N GLN A 142 18.02 -4.24 -2.92
CA GLN A 142 18.56 -5.48 -3.50
C GLN A 142 18.86 -6.55 -2.44
N LEU A 143 19.26 -6.14 -1.23
CA LEU A 143 19.57 -7.05 -0.13
C LEU A 143 18.37 -7.91 0.27
N ASP A 144 17.19 -7.30 0.37
CA ASP A 144 15.94 -7.99 0.72
C ASP A 144 14.72 -7.14 0.34
N LYS A 145 14.35 -7.21 -0.95
CA LYS A 145 13.16 -6.54 -1.51
C LYS A 145 11.88 -6.92 -0.78
N ALA A 146 11.78 -8.14 -0.23
CA ALA A 146 10.56 -8.61 0.41
C ALA A 146 10.24 -7.77 1.66
N THR A 147 11.26 -7.41 2.44
CA THR A 147 11.07 -6.70 3.71
C THR A 147 11.29 -5.19 3.63
N PHE A 148 11.78 -4.66 2.49
CA PHE A 148 11.77 -3.23 2.18
C PHE A 148 10.32 -2.73 1.97
N THR A 149 9.63 -2.38 3.04
CA THR A 149 8.18 -2.09 3.02
C THR A 149 7.82 -0.73 3.63
N ASN A 150 8.79 0.11 3.98
CA ASN A 150 8.46 1.41 4.56
C ASN A 150 8.05 2.40 3.44
N PRO A 151 6.85 3.02 3.50
CA PRO A 151 6.40 3.97 2.47
C PRO A 151 7.33 5.19 2.31
N LYS A 152 7.82 5.75 3.42
CA LYS A 152 8.74 6.89 3.38
C LYS A 152 10.04 6.51 2.66
N SER A 153 10.63 5.36 3.01
CA SER A 153 11.85 4.86 2.37
C SER A 153 11.67 4.61 0.87
N LEU A 154 10.53 4.04 0.44
CA LEU A 154 10.22 3.82 -0.98
C LEU A 154 10.13 5.14 -1.75
N TYR A 155 9.46 6.15 -1.18
CA TYR A 155 9.39 7.48 -1.78
C TYR A 155 10.77 8.16 -1.83
N THR A 156 11.53 8.15 -0.74
CA THR A 156 12.87 8.74 -0.68
C THR A 156 13.79 8.11 -1.74
N TYR A 157 13.77 6.78 -1.84
CA TYR A 157 14.57 6.05 -2.83
C TYR A 157 14.25 6.49 -4.27
N PHE A 158 12.96 6.61 -4.61
CA PHE A 158 12.57 7.13 -5.92
C PHE A 158 12.93 8.61 -6.11
N SER A 159 12.72 9.45 -5.08
CA SER A 159 13.04 10.88 -5.15
C SER A 159 14.51 11.11 -5.44
N LEU A 160 15.41 10.34 -4.82
CA LEU A 160 16.85 10.41 -5.07
C LEU A 160 17.20 10.04 -6.51
N MET A 161 16.51 9.07 -7.12
CA MET A 161 16.69 8.76 -8.55
C MET A 161 16.31 9.96 -9.43
N VAL A 162 15.19 10.62 -9.14
CA VAL A 162 14.78 11.82 -9.88
C VAL A 162 15.83 12.92 -9.73
N ASP A 163 16.34 13.14 -8.53
CA ASP A 163 17.38 14.16 -8.29
C ASP A 163 18.68 13.84 -9.06
N LEU A 164 19.09 12.57 -9.13
CA LEU A 164 20.24 12.14 -9.93
C LEU A 164 20.01 12.29 -11.43
N TYR A 165 18.80 12.00 -11.91
CA TYR A 165 18.42 12.20 -13.31
C TYR A 165 18.46 13.70 -13.68
N ASP A 166 17.86 14.56 -12.85
CA ASP A 166 17.83 16.00 -13.08
C ASP A 166 19.23 16.63 -13.06
N ALA A 167 20.14 16.05 -12.27
CA ALA A 167 21.55 16.41 -12.25
C ALA A 167 22.36 15.85 -13.43
N GLY A 168 21.73 15.14 -14.38
CA GLY A 168 22.39 14.53 -15.55
C GLY A 168 23.25 13.31 -15.21
N LYS A 169 23.17 12.78 -13.98
CA LYS A 169 23.95 11.63 -13.53
C LYS A 169 23.33 10.27 -13.89
N LYS A 170 22.05 10.25 -14.24
CA LYS A 170 21.31 9.03 -14.61
C LYS A 170 20.55 9.25 -15.92
N PRO A 171 20.52 8.26 -16.83
CA PRO A 171 19.74 8.35 -18.07
C PRO A 171 18.23 8.19 -17.80
N ALA A 172 17.42 8.57 -18.79
CA ALA A 172 15.96 8.44 -18.70
C ALA A 172 15.50 6.98 -18.48
N ALA A 173 16.19 6.02 -19.08
CA ALA A 173 15.90 4.60 -18.88
C ALA A 173 15.97 4.18 -17.40
N ASP A 174 17.01 4.63 -16.68
CA ASP A 174 17.19 4.34 -15.25
C ASP A 174 16.07 4.95 -14.41
N LEU A 175 15.66 6.18 -14.72
CA LEU A 175 14.55 6.86 -14.05
C LEU A 175 13.24 6.06 -14.20
N PHE A 176 12.89 5.65 -15.42
CA PHE A 176 11.63 4.94 -15.66
C PHE A 176 11.65 3.52 -15.11
N ASN A 177 12.77 2.80 -15.23
CA ASN A 177 12.94 1.50 -14.59
C ASN A 177 12.77 1.60 -13.07
N LYS A 178 13.35 2.63 -12.45
CA LYS A 178 13.21 2.84 -11.00
C LYS A 178 11.78 3.20 -10.60
N TYR A 179 11.11 4.03 -11.40
CA TYR A 179 9.69 4.31 -11.18
C TYR A 179 8.89 3.01 -11.17
N ASP A 180 9.08 2.15 -12.18
CA ASP A 180 8.35 0.89 -12.30
C ASP A 180 8.66 -0.05 -11.13
N ASP A 181 9.94 -0.20 -10.74
CA ASP A 181 10.33 -1.04 -9.59
C ASP A 181 9.67 -0.60 -8.27
N VAL A 182 9.60 0.72 -8.04
CA VAL A 182 9.02 1.29 -6.82
C VAL A 182 7.50 1.20 -6.86
N VAL A 183 6.86 1.52 -7.99
CA VAL A 183 5.41 1.41 -8.13
C VAL A 183 4.94 -0.04 -8.02
N GLU A 184 5.61 -0.99 -8.66
CA GLU A 184 5.32 -2.42 -8.51
C GLU A 184 5.43 -2.85 -7.04
N LYS A 185 6.49 -2.42 -6.34
CA LYS A 185 6.64 -2.71 -4.91
C LYS A 185 5.52 -2.09 -4.08
N VAL A 186 5.14 -0.83 -4.33
CA VAL A 186 4.00 -0.19 -3.66
C VAL A 186 2.71 -0.97 -3.92
N GLU A 187 2.47 -1.44 -5.14
CA GLU A 187 1.29 -2.25 -5.46
C GLU A 187 1.26 -3.60 -4.72
N ASP A 188 2.40 -4.28 -4.61
CA ASP A 188 2.52 -5.53 -3.84
C ASP A 188 2.18 -5.32 -2.36
N GLU A 189 2.64 -4.21 -1.79
CA GLU A 189 2.35 -3.87 -0.40
C GLU A 189 0.87 -3.49 -0.20
N VAL A 190 0.31 -2.65 -1.07
CA VAL A 190 -1.12 -2.32 -1.05
C VAL A 190 -1.97 -3.59 -1.14
N LYS A 191 -1.61 -4.53 -2.03
CA LYS A 191 -2.26 -5.84 -2.10
C LYS A 191 -2.21 -6.57 -0.75
N SER A 192 -1.02 -6.72 -0.16
CA SER A 192 -0.84 -7.43 1.12
C SER A 192 -1.68 -6.83 2.25
N PHE A 193 -1.76 -5.50 2.34
CA PHE A 193 -2.56 -4.80 3.34
C PHE A 193 -4.07 -4.87 3.04
N SER A 194 -4.49 -4.74 1.78
CA SER A 194 -5.88 -4.87 1.36
C SER A 194 -6.42 -6.27 1.63
N GLU A 195 -5.68 -7.34 1.31
CA GLU A 195 -6.12 -8.72 1.58
C GLU A 195 -6.35 -8.98 3.07
N LYS A 196 -5.51 -8.40 3.93
CA LYS A 196 -5.67 -8.49 5.39
C LYS A 196 -6.86 -7.67 5.89
N LEU A 197 -7.09 -6.49 5.31
CA LEU A 197 -8.22 -5.62 5.65
C LEU A 197 -9.56 -6.20 5.17
N ASN A 198 -9.59 -6.81 3.98
CA ASN A 198 -10.78 -7.44 3.40
C ASN A 198 -11.39 -8.47 4.36
N LYS A 199 -10.57 -9.33 4.97
CA LYS A 199 -11.01 -10.31 5.97
C LYS A 199 -11.73 -9.68 7.17
N LEU A 200 -11.31 -8.49 7.58
CA LEU A 200 -11.92 -7.78 8.70
C LEU A 200 -13.23 -7.09 8.29
N ILE A 201 -13.28 -6.53 7.08
CA ILE A 201 -14.49 -5.92 6.53
C ILE A 201 -15.56 -6.97 6.29
N GLU A 202 -15.22 -8.13 5.72
CA GLU A 202 -16.15 -9.24 5.50
C GLU A 202 -16.76 -9.72 6.83
N LYS A 203 -15.97 -9.75 7.90
CA LYS A 203 -16.44 -10.08 9.24
C LYS A 203 -17.45 -9.06 9.78
N GLU A 204 -17.16 -7.77 9.61
CA GLU A 204 -18.08 -6.69 9.99
C GLU A 204 -19.37 -6.71 9.14
N ASP A 205 -19.27 -7.01 7.85
CA ASP A 205 -20.42 -7.12 6.94
C ASP A 205 -21.32 -8.32 7.27
N ALA A 206 -20.74 -9.38 7.81
CA ALA A 206 -21.47 -10.50 8.39
C ALA A 206 -22.02 -10.21 9.81
N GLU A 207 -21.99 -8.95 10.25
CA GLU A 207 -22.42 -8.48 11.57
C GLU A 207 -21.67 -9.15 12.74
N VAL A 208 -20.46 -9.66 12.48
CA VAL A 208 -19.62 -10.29 13.51
C VAL A 208 -18.67 -9.24 14.11
N ALA A 209 -18.73 -9.06 15.43
CA ALA A 209 -17.88 -8.10 16.14
C ALA A 209 -16.37 -8.46 16.05
N LEU A 210 -15.53 -7.45 15.82
CA LEU A 210 -14.07 -7.58 15.88
C LEU A 210 -13.58 -7.68 17.34
N THR A 211 -12.58 -8.52 17.58
CA THR A 211 -11.82 -8.54 18.83
C THR A 211 -10.99 -7.27 19.00
N LYS A 212 -10.55 -6.97 20.23
CA LYS A 212 -9.63 -5.85 20.50
C LYS A 212 -8.34 -5.92 19.66
N LYS A 213 -7.83 -7.13 19.40
CA LYS A 213 -6.62 -7.35 18.60
C LYS A 213 -6.89 -7.08 17.12
N GLU A 214 -7.99 -7.60 16.57
CA GLU A 214 -8.40 -7.33 15.18
C GLU A 214 -8.66 -5.83 14.96
N GLY A 215 -9.31 -5.15 15.90
CA GLY A 215 -9.53 -3.70 15.82
C GLY A 215 -8.22 -2.89 15.79
N LYS A 216 -7.17 -3.33 16.50
CA LYS A 216 -5.83 -2.71 16.40
C LYS A 216 -5.20 -2.97 15.03
N TYR A 217 -5.29 -4.19 14.50
CA TYR A 217 -4.74 -4.50 13.18
C TYR A 217 -5.49 -3.80 12.05
N LYS A 218 -6.82 -3.65 12.15
CA LYS A 218 -7.61 -2.87 11.20
C LYS A 218 -7.05 -1.46 11.06
N LYS A 219 -6.90 -0.74 12.18
CA LYS A 219 -6.30 0.60 12.21
C LYS A 219 -4.88 0.64 11.64
N TYR A 220 -4.08 -0.39 11.94
CA TYR A 220 -2.73 -0.52 11.41
C TYR A 220 -2.73 -0.67 9.88
N TYR A 221 -3.52 -1.59 9.32
CA TYR A 221 -3.64 -1.78 7.88
C TYR A 221 -4.17 -0.53 7.19
N GLU A 222 -5.19 0.10 7.76
CA GLU A 222 -5.74 1.36 7.25
C GLU A 222 -4.70 2.48 7.21
N SER A 223 -3.88 2.60 8.25
CA SER A 223 -2.81 3.59 8.32
C SER A 223 -1.76 3.37 7.21
N TYR A 224 -1.36 2.12 6.96
CA TYR A 224 -0.41 1.80 5.91
C TYR A 224 -1.00 2.04 4.52
N LEU A 225 -2.26 1.67 4.27
CA LEU A 225 -2.92 1.95 3.00
C LEU A 225 -3.01 3.46 2.72
N LYS A 226 -3.29 4.29 3.74
CA LYS A 226 -3.21 5.76 3.60
C LYS A 226 -1.81 6.25 3.24
N ALA A 227 -0.78 5.70 3.90
CA ALA A 227 0.60 6.09 3.62
C ALA A 227 1.01 5.70 2.18
N TYR A 228 0.64 4.50 1.71
CA TYR A 228 0.88 4.07 0.33
C TYR A 228 0.12 4.89 -0.71
N ASP A 229 -1.13 5.26 -0.46
CA ASP A 229 -1.89 6.14 -1.35
C ASP A 229 -1.25 7.53 -1.44
N GLN A 230 -0.81 8.08 -0.31
CA GLN A 230 -0.09 9.36 -0.25
C GLN A 230 1.23 9.31 -1.03
N ILE A 231 2.07 8.29 -0.80
CA ILE A 231 3.34 8.19 -1.52
C ILE A 231 3.15 7.87 -3.00
N SER A 232 2.09 7.14 -3.40
CA SER A 232 1.80 6.90 -4.82
C SER A 232 1.56 8.22 -5.55
N GLY A 233 0.73 9.10 -4.99
CA GLY A 233 0.54 10.46 -5.52
C GLY A 233 1.81 11.31 -5.50
N SER A 234 2.67 11.10 -4.50
CA SER A 234 3.93 11.84 -4.35
C SER A 234 5.00 11.35 -5.34
N ILE A 235 5.06 10.05 -5.62
CA ILE A 235 5.90 9.43 -6.66
C ILE A 235 5.49 9.98 -8.03
N ASP A 236 4.19 9.97 -8.34
CA ASP A 236 3.67 10.53 -9.60
C ASP A 236 3.96 12.04 -9.72
N GLY A 237 3.77 12.80 -8.65
CA GLY A 237 4.08 14.23 -8.61
C GLY A 237 5.58 14.52 -8.76
N LYS A 238 6.44 13.73 -8.13
CA LYS A 238 7.90 13.86 -8.20
C LYS A 238 8.43 13.52 -9.59
N LEU A 239 7.87 12.48 -10.23
CA LEU A 239 8.14 12.19 -11.64
C LEU A 239 7.73 13.38 -12.52
N GLY A 240 6.55 13.94 -12.25
CA GLY A 240 6.02 15.12 -12.93
C GLY A 240 5.92 14.92 -14.44
N ASP A 241 6.22 15.96 -15.20
CA ASP A 241 6.10 15.96 -16.65
C ASP A 241 7.23 15.20 -17.37
N ARG A 242 8.19 14.60 -16.63
CA ARG A 242 9.24 13.76 -17.25
C ARG A 242 8.62 12.56 -17.97
N ALA A 243 7.52 12.03 -17.45
CA ALA A 243 6.78 10.91 -18.02
C ALA A 243 5.61 11.38 -18.89
N ASN A 244 5.93 11.98 -20.03
CA ASN A 244 4.97 12.42 -21.03
C ASN A 244 5.21 11.70 -22.37
N CYS A 245 4.30 11.84 -23.32
CA CYS A 245 4.42 11.16 -24.61
C CYS A 245 5.62 11.62 -25.45
N GLN A 246 6.03 12.89 -25.32
CA GLN A 246 7.21 13.44 -26.01
C GLN A 246 8.50 12.74 -25.58
N ASN A 247 8.59 12.30 -24.33
CA ASN A 247 9.76 11.59 -23.81
C ASN A 247 9.64 10.07 -23.95
N LEU A 248 8.45 9.51 -23.70
CA LEU A 248 8.23 8.06 -23.69
C LEU A 248 8.27 7.45 -25.09
N ILE A 249 7.69 8.11 -26.09
CA ILE A 249 7.62 7.56 -27.45
C ILE A 249 9.02 7.41 -28.05
N PRO A 250 9.91 8.43 -28.07
CA PRO A 250 11.25 8.27 -28.61
C PRO A 250 12.09 7.25 -27.84
N LEU A 251 11.96 7.20 -26.51
CA LEU A 251 12.65 6.24 -25.67
C LEU A 251 12.29 4.80 -26.05
N TYR A 252 10.99 4.47 -26.02
CA TYR A 252 10.55 3.11 -26.30
C TYR A 252 10.72 2.74 -27.78
N ARG A 253 10.58 3.70 -28.70
CA ARG A 253 10.82 3.45 -30.14
C ARG A 253 12.28 3.09 -30.41
N LYS A 254 13.23 3.79 -29.77
CA LYS A 254 14.67 3.49 -29.88
C LYS A 254 14.99 2.08 -29.39
N ASP A 255 14.40 1.68 -28.27
CA ASP A 255 14.74 0.44 -27.57
C ASP A 255 13.88 -0.76 -27.99
N PHE A 256 12.85 -0.55 -28.84
CA PHE A 256 11.87 -1.57 -29.23
C PHE A 256 12.50 -2.79 -29.88
N GLU A 257 13.31 -2.62 -30.94
CA GLU A 257 13.87 -3.77 -31.67
C GLU A 257 14.77 -4.65 -30.81
N ALA A 258 15.53 -4.04 -29.89
CA ALA A 258 16.36 -4.78 -28.95
C ALA A 258 15.53 -5.56 -27.89
N ASN A 259 14.32 -5.09 -27.59
CA ASN A 259 13.46 -5.62 -26.54
C ASN A 259 12.17 -6.29 -27.04
N ARG A 260 12.01 -6.46 -28.36
CA ARG A 260 10.80 -7.04 -29.00
C ARG A 260 10.42 -8.46 -28.54
N ASN A 261 11.36 -9.17 -27.90
CA ASN A 261 11.16 -10.50 -27.34
C ASN A 261 11.27 -10.52 -25.80
N ASN A 262 11.36 -9.35 -25.15
CA ASN A 262 11.43 -9.22 -23.69
C ASN A 262 10.04 -8.87 -23.14
N ALA A 263 9.31 -9.89 -22.66
CA ALA A 263 7.94 -9.73 -22.17
C ALA A 263 7.79 -8.73 -21.03
N VAL A 264 8.78 -8.67 -20.12
CA VAL A 264 8.76 -7.73 -18.99
C VAL A 264 8.90 -6.29 -19.48
N TRP A 265 9.84 -6.06 -20.40
CA TRP A 265 10.03 -4.73 -20.98
C TRP A 265 8.80 -4.28 -21.77
N LEU A 266 8.23 -5.14 -22.62
CA LEU A 266 7.04 -4.83 -23.40
C LEU A 266 5.83 -4.54 -22.51
N GLN A 267 5.64 -5.33 -21.45
CA GLN A 267 4.59 -5.10 -20.46
C GLN A 267 4.73 -3.72 -19.80
N ARG A 268 5.95 -3.37 -19.34
CA ARG A 268 6.22 -2.08 -18.70
C ARG A 268 6.06 -0.91 -19.68
N ALA A 269 6.58 -1.02 -20.89
CA ALA A 269 6.46 -0.01 -21.94
C ALA A 269 5.00 0.23 -22.33
N ALA A 270 4.24 -0.83 -22.67
CA ALA A 270 2.81 -0.72 -22.99
C ALA A 270 2.02 -0.17 -21.80
N GLY A 271 2.30 -0.64 -20.58
CA GLY A 271 1.68 -0.15 -19.36
C GLY A 271 1.92 1.33 -19.12
N LYS A 272 3.14 1.81 -19.32
CA LYS A 272 3.50 3.23 -19.18
C LYS A 272 2.81 4.09 -20.23
N MET A 273 2.85 3.67 -21.50
CA MET A 273 2.17 4.38 -22.58
C MET A 273 0.67 4.45 -22.33
N SER A 274 0.06 3.36 -21.85
CA SER A 274 -1.36 3.36 -21.44
C SER A 274 -1.64 4.29 -20.26
N GLN A 275 -0.79 4.28 -19.22
CA GLN A 275 -0.94 5.12 -18.03
C GLN A 275 -0.85 6.61 -18.34
N LYS A 276 0.05 7.00 -19.24
CA LYS A 276 0.27 8.39 -19.66
C LYS A 276 -0.55 8.79 -20.89
N GLU A 277 -1.54 7.97 -21.24
CA GLU A 277 -2.47 8.21 -22.35
C GLU A 277 -1.80 8.36 -23.73
N CYS A 278 -0.57 7.87 -23.89
CA CYS A 278 0.19 7.86 -25.13
C CYS A 278 -0.26 6.76 -26.10
N THR A 279 -1.54 6.42 -26.09
CA THR A 279 -2.11 5.27 -26.80
C THR A 279 -2.49 5.58 -28.25
N ASP A 280 -2.35 6.84 -28.70
CA ASP A 280 -2.61 7.28 -30.08
C ASP A 280 -1.46 6.98 -31.03
N ASP A 281 -0.23 6.83 -30.50
CA ASP A 281 0.94 6.56 -31.32
C ASP A 281 0.95 5.09 -31.79
N PRO A 282 1.31 4.80 -33.07
CA PRO A 282 1.42 3.44 -33.59
C PRO A 282 2.33 2.53 -32.76
N LEU A 283 3.33 3.09 -32.07
CA LEU A 283 4.18 2.33 -31.17
C LEU A 283 3.39 1.58 -30.09
N PHE A 284 2.28 2.15 -29.59
CA PHE A 284 1.46 1.45 -28.60
C PHE A 284 0.84 0.17 -29.19
N PHE A 285 0.39 0.22 -30.44
CA PHE A 285 -0.08 -0.96 -31.16
C PHE A 285 1.04 -1.99 -31.32
N ASP A 286 2.24 -1.55 -31.75
CA ASP A 286 3.39 -2.45 -31.95
C ASP A 286 3.81 -3.13 -30.64
N LEU A 287 3.90 -2.39 -29.55
CA LEU A 287 4.23 -2.90 -28.21
C LEU A 287 3.21 -3.92 -27.73
N VAL A 288 1.92 -3.63 -27.85
CA VAL A 288 0.85 -4.50 -27.36
C VAL A 288 0.78 -5.79 -28.16
N ASN A 289 0.91 -5.73 -29.49
CA ASN A 289 0.90 -6.94 -30.32
C ASN A 289 2.15 -7.80 -30.08
N ALA A 290 3.34 -7.18 -30.00
CA ALA A 290 4.56 -7.91 -29.65
C ALA A 290 4.41 -8.59 -28.28
N TYR A 291 3.89 -7.87 -27.28
CA TYR A 291 3.68 -8.40 -25.94
C TYR A 291 2.70 -9.58 -25.95
N HIS A 292 1.52 -9.41 -26.56
CA HIS A 292 0.50 -10.44 -26.59
C HIS A 292 0.97 -11.69 -27.33
N ASN A 293 1.71 -11.54 -28.43
CA ASN A 293 2.20 -12.67 -29.21
C ASN A 293 3.19 -13.54 -28.43
N ILE A 294 4.06 -12.95 -27.62
CA ILE A 294 5.07 -13.70 -26.86
C ILE A 294 4.59 -14.15 -25.47
N SER A 295 3.65 -13.42 -24.88
CA SER A 295 3.16 -13.65 -23.52
C SER A 295 1.69 -13.23 -23.38
N PRO A 296 0.74 -14.02 -23.91
CA PRO A 296 -0.68 -13.79 -23.69
C PRO A 296 -0.98 -13.79 -22.18
N SER A 297 -1.45 -12.65 -21.70
CA SER A 297 -1.69 -12.35 -20.29
C SER A 297 -2.91 -11.45 -20.11
N ALA A 298 -3.40 -11.35 -18.87
CA ALA A 298 -4.46 -10.41 -18.53
C ALA A 298 -4.15 -8.97 -18.95
N ASN A 299 -2.92 -8.50 -18.74
CA ASN A 299 -2.50 -7.15 -19.16
C ASN A 299 -2.50 -7.00 -20.68
N SER A 300 -1.92 -7.96 -21.41
CA SER A 300 -1.87 -7.91 -22.88
C SER A 300 -3.27 -7.91 -23.51
N ALA A 301 -4.17 -8.77 -23.04
CA ALA A 301 -5.56 -8.84 -23.51
C ALA A 301 -6.31 -7.55 -23.15
N TYR A 302 -6.10 -7.00 -21.95
CA TYR A 302 -6.68 -5.71 -21.59
C TYR A 302 -6.23 -4.58 -22.53
N TYR A 303 -4.94 -4.52 -22.89
CA TYR A 303 -4.43 -3.51 -23.81
C TYR A 303 -4.96 -3.70 -25.24
N LEU A 304 -5.11 -4.94 -25.73
CA LEU A 304 -5.81 -5.21 -26.99
C LEU A 304 -7.26 -4.74 -26.93
N GLY A 305 -7.93 -4.97 -25.80
CA GLY A 305 -9.26 -4.43 -25.53
C GLY A 305 -9.29 -2.92 -25.66
N LEU A 306 -8.33 -2.19 -25.07
CA LEU A 306 -8.21 -0.74 -25.21
C LEU A 306 -8.03 -0.27 -26.66
N LEU A 307 -7.21 -0.97 -27.45
CA LEU A 307 -7.01 -0.65 -28.87
C LEU A 307 -8.33 -0.79 -29.65
N LYS A 308 -9.05 -1.91 -29.48
CA LYS A 308 -10.38 -2.11 -30.09
C LYS A 308 -11.40 -1.09 -29.62
N ASP A 309 -11.33 -0.73 -28.34
CA ASP A 309 -12.21 0.27 -27.71
C ASP A 309 -12.10 1.63 -28.41
N LYS A 310 -10.86 2.00 -28.73
CA LYS A 310 -10.48 3.23 -29.39
C LYS A 310 -10.87 3.26 -30.86
N ASP A 311 -10.80 2.12 -31.54
CA ASP A 311 -11.26 1.93 -32.92
C ASP A 311 -12.81 1.96 -33.05
N GLY A 312 -13.55 2.17 -31.96
CA GLY A 312 -15.00 2.12 -31.92
C GLY A 312 -15.58 0.70 -31.93
N LYS A 313 -14.73 -0.33 -31.94
CA LYS A 313 -15.08 -1.75 -32.00
C LYS A 313 -15.45 -2.27 -30.61
N THR A 314 -16.55 -1.75 -30.07
CA THR A 314 -16.96 -1.97 -28.68
C THR A 314 -17.20 -3.44 -28.33
N ASN A 315 -17.78 -4.22 -29.24
CA ASN A 315 -18.04 -5.64 -28.98
C ASN A 315 -16.74 -6.45 -28.91
N GLU A 316 -15.82 -6.23 -29.87
CA GLU A 316 -14.47 -6.85 -29.84
C GLU A 316 -13.69 -6.44 -28.59
N ALA A 317 -13.80 -5.18 -28.16
CA ALA A 317 -13.15 -4.70 -26.94
C ALA A 317 -13.65 -5.47 -25.70
N ILE A 318 -14.96 -5.73 -25.61
CA ILE A 318 -15.55 -6.52 -24.53
C ILE A 318 -15.02 -7.96 -24.52
N GLU A 319 -14.87 -8.59 -25.69
CA GLU A 319 -14.30 -9.95 -25.77
C GLU A 319 -12.87 -10.00 -25.20
N PHE A 320 -12.02 -9.04 -25.56
CA PHE A 320 -10.66 -8.94 -25.00
C PHE A 320 -10.66 -8.58 -23.51
N PHE A 321 -11.60 -7.76 -23.04
CA PHE A 321 -11.75 -7.48 -21.60
C PHE A 321 -12.18 -8.72 -20.81
N GLU A 322 -13.09 -9.53 -21.34
CA GLU A 322 -13.46 -10.82 -20.74
C GLU A 322 -12.31 -11.82 -20.76
N GLN A 323 -11.55 -11.87 -21.85
CA GLN A 323 -10.31 -12.66 -21.91
C GLN A 323 -9.30 -12.19 -20.85
N ALA A 324 -9.14 -10.89 -20.66
CA ALA A 324 -8.26 -10.36 -19.63
C ALA A 324 -8.70 -10.81 -18.23
N ILE A 325 -10.00 -10.78 -17.95
CA ILE A 325 -10.58 -11.26 -16.68
C ILE A 325 -10.36 -12.76 -16.53
N SER A 326 -10.54 -13.56 -17.57
CA SER A 326 -10.38 -15.02 -17.49
C SER A 326 -8.92 -15.44 -17.24
N LEU A 327 -7.96 -14.71 -17.82
CA LEU A 327 -6.53 -14.95 -17.64
C LEU A 327 -5.98 -14.49 -16.28
N GLU A 328 -6.64 -13.54 -15.61
CA GLU A 328 -6.18 -13.05 -14.30
C GLU A 328 -6.64 -13.99 -13.17
N THR A 329 -5.68 -14.61 -12.48
CA THR A 329 -5.95 -15.53 -11.38
C THR A 329 -5.83 -14.88 -10.01
N ASP A 330 -5.10 -13.76 -9.92
CA ASP A 330 -4.92 -13.03 -8.68
C ASP A 330 -6.15 -12.18 -8.36
N SER A 331 -6.83 -12.46 -7.25
CA SER A 331 -8.09 -11.78 -6.88
C SER A 331 -7.95 -10.26 -6.79
N PHE A 332 -6.82 -9.76 -6.28
CA PHE A 332 -6.58 -8.32 -6.14
C PHE A 332 -6.39 -7.65 -7.50
N LYS A 333 -5.54 -8.22 -8.39
CA LYS A 333 -5.36 -7.71 -9.76
C LYS A 333 -6.64 -7.85 -10.58
N LYS A 334 -7.38 -8.94 -10.41
CA LYS A 334 -8.68 -9.16 -11.06
C LYS A 334 -9.71 -8.12 -10.62
N SER A 335 -9.76 -7.77 -9.33
CA SER A 335 -10.57 -6.65 -8.84
C SER A 335 -10.23 -5.33 -9.52
N LYS A 336 -8.93 -5.00 -9.64
CA LYS A 336 -8.47 -3.79 -10.36
C LYS A 336 -8.90 -3.83 -11.83
N LEU A 337 -8.83 -4.98 -12.48
CA LEU A 337 -9.24 -5.15 -13.87
C LEU A 337 -10.75 -4.91 -14.04
N TYR A 338 -11.59 -5.52 -13.21
CA TYR A 338 -13.03 -5.23 -13.15
C TYR A 338 -13.30 -3.73 -12.98
N TYR A 339 -12.60 -3.07 -12.06
CA TYR A 339 -12.74 -1.62 -11.82
C TYR A 339 -12.36 -0.78 -13.06
N ARG A 340 -11.26 -1.13 -13.75
CA ARG A 340 -10.82 -0.42 -14.96
C ARG A 340 -11.82 -0.56 -16.11
N ILE A 341 -12.31 -1.78 -16.35
CA ILE A 341 -13.33 -2.06 -17.38
C ILE A 341 -14.64 -1.33 -17.05
N ALA A 342 -15.09 -1.42 -15.80
CA ALA A 342 -16.28 -0.70 -15.33
C ALA A 342 -16.18 0.81 -15.57
N THR A 343 -15.00 1.40 -15.37
CA THR A 343 -14.75 2.83 -15.57
C THR A 343 -14.84 3.22 -17.05
N LYS A 344 -14.38 2.37 -17.98
CA LYS A 344 -14.58 2.58 -19.41
C LYS A 344 -16.06 2.48 -19.80
N LEU A 345 -16.77 1.47 -19.28
CA LEU A 345 -18.22 1.33 -19.50
C LEU A 345 -19.02 2.51 -18.94
N LYS A 346 -18.63 3.02 -17.76
CA LYS A 346 -19.21 4.23 -17.15
C LYS A 346 -19.01 5.45 -18.04
N ALA A 347 -17.82 5.67 -18.59
CA ALA A 347 -17.53 6.80 -19.47
C ALA A 347 -18.42 6.80 -20.73
N ARG A 348 -18.85 5.61 -21.18
CA ARG A 348 -19.79 5.43 -22.30
C ARG A 348 -21.27 5.50 -21.93
N GLY A 349 -21.60 5.80 -20.67
CA GLY A 349 -22.99 5.81 -20.19
C GLY A 349 -23.63 4.42 -20.04
N SER A 350 -22.86 3.33 -20.19
CA SER A 350 -23.33 1.95 -20.00
C SER A 350 -23.45 1.59 -18.51
N TYR A 351 -24.23 2.37 -17.76
CA TYR A 351 -24.28 2.34 -16.29
C TYR A 351 -24.72 1.01 -15.70
N GLY A 352 -25.69 0.32 -16.32
CA GLY A 352 -26.12 -1.01 -15.87
C GLY A 352 -24.96 -2.03 -15.88
N LYS A 353 -24.25 -2.12 -17.01
CA LYS A 353 -23.07 -2.97 -17.15
C LYS A 353 -21.94 -2.52 -16.22
N ALA A 354 -21.60 -1.23 -16.23
CA ALA A 354 -20.55 -0.67 -15.37
C ALA A 354 -20.75 -1.02 -13.89
N ARG A 355 -21.99 -0.89 -13.38
CA ARG A 355 -22.32 -1.28 -12.00
C ARG A 355 -22.05 -2.77 -11.75
N GLY A 356 -22.39 -3.65 -12.69
CA GLY A 356 -22.11 -5.08 -12.60
C GLY A 356 -20.62 -5.36 -12.37
N TYR A 357 -19.74 -4.80 -13.22
CA TYR A 357 -18.28 -4.95 -13.08
C TYR A 357 -17.77 -4.29 -11.78
N TYR A 358 -18.28 -3.12 -11.39
CA TYR A 358 -17.90 -2.52 -10.11
C TYR A 358 -18.28 -3.41 -8.92
N ARG A 359 -19.41 -4.12 -8.96
CA ARG A 359 -19.79 -5.08 -7.92
C ARG A 359 -18.89 -6.31 -7.89
N GLN A 360 -18.46 -6.81 -9.05
CA GLN A 360 -17.45 -7.86 -9.14
C GLN A 360 -16.08 -7.41 -8.59
N ALA A 361 -15.71 -6.15 -8.82
CA ALA A 361 -14.51 -5.59 -8.20
C ALA A 361 -14.61 -5.58 -6.66
N LEU A 362 -15.77 -5.16 -6.13
CA LEU A 362 -16.03 -5.10 -4.69
C LEU A 362 -16.09 -6.48 -4.03
N SER A 363 -16.60 -7.51 -4.71
CA SER A 363 -16.62 -8.87 -4.16
C SER A 363 -15.23 -9.48 -4.02
N LEU A 364 -14.26 -9.02 -4.82
CA LEU A 364 -12.88 -9.48 -4.77
C LEU A 364 -11.97 -8.61 -3.90
N ASN A 365 -12.33 -7.33 -3.72
CA ASN A 365 -11.58 -6.39 -2.88
C ASN A 365 -12.52 -5.41 -2.18
N PRO A 366 -13.21 -5.84 -1.10
CA PRO A 366 -14.18 -5.00 -0.39
C PRO A 366 -13.55 -3.77 0.28
N SER A 367 -12.24 -3.75 0.56
CA SER A 367 -11.52 -2.58 1.08
C SER A 367 -11.24 -1.50 0.05
N ASN A 368 -11.47 -1.75 -1.25
CA ASN A 368 -11.37 -0.72 -2.27
C ASN A 368 -12.70 0.02 -2.39
N GLY A 369 -12.76 1.26 -1.91
CA GLY A 369 -13.98 2.07 -1.90
C GLY A 369 -14.23 2.83 -3.21
N ARG A 370 -13.27 2.83 -4.13
CA ARG A 370 -13.39 3.55 -5.42
C ARG A 370 -14.59 3.09 -6.27
N PRO A 371 -14.93 1.78 -6.36
CA PRO A 371 -16.16 1.33 -7.03
C PRO A 371 -17.44 1.91 -6.39
N HIS A 372 -17.51 2.03 -5.06
CA HIS A 372 -18.67 2.63 -4.38
C HIS A 372 -18.84 4.10 -4.75
N ILE A 373 -17.76 4.88 -4.78
CA ILE A 373 -17.79 6.28 -5.25
C ILE A 373 -18.26 6.36 -6.71
N ALA A 374 -17.77 5.47 -7.58
CA ALA A 374 -18.15 5.45 -8.97
C ALA A 374 -19.66 5.12 -9.17
N ILE A 375 -20.18 4.14 -8.43
CA ILE A 375 -21.61 3.79 -8.42
C ILE A 375 -22.43 4.96 -7.87
N ALA A 376 -22.01 5.58 -6.77
CA ALA A 376 -22.69 6.74 -6.18
C ALA A 376 -22.80 7.90 -7.18
N ALA A 377 -21.71 8.20 -7.90
CA ALA A 377 -21.69 9.22 -8.94
C ALA A 377 -22.64 8.88 -10.11
N MET A 378 -22.72 7.62 -10.52
CA MET A 378 -23.66 7.18 -11.56
C MET A 378 -25.12 7.33 -11.12
N TYR A 379 -25.44 6.99 -9.87
CA TYR A 379 -26.78 7.20 -9.30
C TYR A 379 -27.14 8.69 -9.29
N ALA A 380 -26.24 9.53 -8.77
CA ALA A 380 -26.45 10.98 -8.73
C ALA A 380 -26.64 11.58 -10.15
N ALA A 381 -25.85 11.15 -11.13
CA ALA A 381 -25.97 11.60 -12.52
C ALA A 381 -27.31 11.18 -13.17
N SER A 382 -27.92 10.10 -12.68
CA SER A 382 -29.17 9.56 -13.22
C SER A 382 -30.42 10.07 -12.49
N ALA A 383 -30.27 10.82 -11.39
CA ALA A 383 -31.39 11.20 -10.51
C ALA A 383 -32.57 11.84 -11.26
N ASN A 384 -32.29 12.76 -12.19
CA ASN A 384 -33.33 13.47 -12.96
C ASN A 384 -34.16 12.55 -13.88
N ASN A 385 -33.62 11.39 -14.23
CA ASN A 385 -34.20 10.44 -15.19
C ASN A 385 -34.76 9.17 -14.51
N CYS A 386 -34.69 9.08 -13.18
CA CYS A 386 -35.00 7.86 -12.43
C CYS A 386 -36.03 8.11 -11.30
N GLY A 387 -37.20 8.65 -11.67
CA GLY A 387 -38.34 8.84 -10.78
C GLY A 387 -39.48 9.62 -11.47
N ASP A 388 -40.70 9.48 -10.96
CA ASP A 388 -41.90 10.06 -11.57
C ASP A 388 -42.19 11.49 -11.08
N SER A 389 -41.94 11.74 -9.78
CA SER A 389 -42.08 13.07 -9.17
C SER A 389 -40.71 13.71 -8.87
N ASN A 390 -40.70 15.03 -8.59
CA ASN A 390 -39.49 15.71 -8.10
C ASN A 390 -38.96 15.04 -6.82
N PHE A 391 -39.86 14.64 -5.91
CA PHE A 391 -39.50 13.94 -4.69
C PHE A 391 -38.80 12.60 -4.99
N ASP A 392 -39.36 11.77 -5.87
CA ASP A 392 -38.79 10.45 -6.18
C ASP A 392 -37.47 10.56 -6.94
N LYS A 393 -37.35 11.52 -7.87
CA LYS A 393 -36.08 11.83 -8.56
C LYS A 393 -34.99 12.23 -7.58
N ARG A 394 -35.32 13.08 -6.60
CA ARG A 394 -34.35 13.50 -5.57
C ARG A 394 -34.09 12.40 -4.55
N ALA A 395 -35.01 11.47 -4.32
CA ALA A 395 -34.79 10.32 -3.43
C ALA A 395 -33.61 9.44 -3.90
N VAL A 396 -33.27 9.45 -5.20
CA VAL A 396 -32.05 8.80 -5.73
C VAL A 396 -30.78 9.29 -5.04
N TYR A 397 -30.73 10.55 -4.60
CA TYR A 397 -29.55 11.07 -3.90
C TYR A 397 -29.35 10.42 -2.51
N TRP A 398 -30.38 9.87 -1.88
CA TRP A 398 -30.19 9.04 -0.67
C TRP A 398 -29.46 7.73 -0.99
N LEU A 399 -29.74 7.10 -2.14
CA LEU A 399 -28.98 5.93 -2.61
C LEU A 399 -27.53 6.30 -2.91
N ALA A 400 -27.30 7.40 -3.62
CA ALA A 400 -25.95 7.89 -3.89
C ALA A 400 -25.19 8.20 -2.59
N ALA A 401 -25.85 8.83 -1.61
CA ALA A 401 -25.27 9.09 -0.29
C ALA A 401 -24.93 7.78 0.46
N LYS A 402 -25.81 6.77 0.43
CA LYS A 402 -25.56 5.46 1.06
C LYS A 402 -24.34 4.76 0.44
N GLU A 403 -24.22 4.75 -0.88
CA GLU A 403 -23.05 4.20 -1.57
C GLU A 403 -21.76 4.97 -1.25
N ALA A 404 -21.80 6.31 -1.29
CA ALA A 404 -20.64 7.12 -0.92
C ALA A 404 -20.24 6.92 0.55
N GLN A 405 -21.20 6.77 1.46
CA GLN A 405 -20.94 6.48 2.86
C GLN A 405 -20.23 5.13 3.03
N ARG A 406 -20.62 4.13 2.23
CA ARG A 406 -19.99 2.82 2.25
C ARG A 406 -18.53 2.88 1.79
N ALA A 407 -18.21 3.71 0.78
CA ALA A 407 -16.82 3.95 0.41
C ALA A 407 -15.97 4.45 1.59
N ALA A 408 -16.51 5.40 2.36
CA ALA A 408 -15.81 5.97 3.53
C ALA A 408 -15.58 4.96 4.66
N SER A 409 -16.44 3.95 4.80
CA SER A 409 -16.33 2.95 5.88
C SER A 409 -15.37 1.81 5.56
N VAL A 410 -15.16 1.50 4.28
CA VAL A 410 -14.30 0.38 3.85
C VAL A 410 -12.93 0.83 3.38
N ASP A 411 -12.81 2.07 2.90
CA ASP A 411 -11.60 2.60 2.31
C ASP A 411 -11.13 3.87 3.05
N PRO A 412 -10.06 3.75 3.86
CA PRO A 412 -9.54 4.85 4.64
C PRO A 412 -8.94 5.97 3.77
N THR A 413 -8.53 5.67 2.53
CA THR A 413 -7.94 6.65 1.60
C THR A 413 -8.99 7.62 1.08
N LEU A 414 -10.27 7.23 1.11
CA LEU A 414 -11.37 8.00 0.55
C LEU A 414 -12.20 8.77 1.58
N SER A 415 -11.91 8.67 2.88
CA SER A 415 -12.79 9.19 3.94
C SER A 415 -13.21 10.65 3.73
N LYS A 416 -12.27 11.53 3.30
CA LYS A 416 -12.57 12.95 3.03
C LYS A 416 -13.45 13.14 1.79
N ALA A 417 -13.05 12.59 0.65
CA ALA A 417 -13.77 12.72 -0.62
C ALA A 417 -15.16 12.06 -0.58
N ALA A 418 -15.26 10.92 0.09
CA ALA A 418 -16.52 10.22 0.35
C ALA A 418 -17.45 11.07 1.24
N SER A 419 -16.94 11.64 2.33
CA SER A 419 -17.75 12.51 3.21
C SER A 419 -18.26 13.76 2.49
N GLN A 420 -17.45 14.36 1.64
CA GLN A 420 -17.87 15.48 0.78
C GLN A 420 -18.98 15.06 -0.19
N SER A 421 -18.85 13.88 -0.80
CA SER A 421 -19.87 13.31 -1.69
C SER A 421 -21.18 13.05 -0.93
N VAL A 422 -21.10 12.47 0.28
CA VAL A 422 -22.26 12.25 1.16
C VAL A 422 -22.97 13.57 1.48
N ALA A 423 -22.23 14.60 1.88
CA ALA A 423 -22.80 15.91 2.20
C ALA A 423 -23.50 16.52 0.98
N ASN A 424 -22.86 16.50 -0.19
CA ASN A 424 -23.43 16.98 -1.45
C ASN A 424 -24.72 16.25 -1.82
N TYR A 425 -24.72 14.92 -1.76
CA TYR A 425 -25.91 14.13 -2.10
C TYR A 425 -27.05 14.34 -1.08
N LYS A 426 -26.75 14.37 0.22
CA LYS A 426 -27.76 14.67 1.25
C LYS A 426 -28.39 16.06 1.08
N ALA A 427 -27.61 17.07 0.68
CA ALA A 427 -28.13 18.40 0.39
C ALA A 427 -29.08 18.43 -0.82
N LYS A 428 -28.90 17.54 -1.79
CA LYS A 428 -29.76 17.42 -2.98
C LYS A 428 -30.98 16.52 -2.78
N ALA A 429 -30.96 15.64 -1.80
CA ALA A 429 -32.08 14.76 -1.47
C ALA A 429 -33.27 15.55 -0.87
N PRO A 430 -34.49 14.97 -0.77
CA PRO A 430 -35.61 15.61 -0.10
C PRO A 430 -35.28 15.95 1.36
N GLN A 431 -35.58 17.18 1.77
CA GLN A 431 -35.28 17.70 3.09
C GLN A 431 -36.38 17.37 4.11
N LYS A 432 -36.11 17.55 5.40
CA LYS A 432 -37.07 17.23 6.48
C LYS A 432 -38.46 17.83 6.28
N SER A 433 -38.54 19.09 5.84
CA SER A 433 -39.81 19.77 5.54
C SER A 433 -40.57 19.08 4.41
N GLU A 434 -39.88 18.66 3.36
CA GLU A 434 -40.47 17.95 2.22
C GLU A 434 -40.92 16.54 2.62
N ILE A 435 -40.15 15.84 3.47
CA ILE A 435 -40.56 14.55 4.03
C ILE A 435 -41.84 14.71 4.85
N PHE A 436 -41.89 15.72 5.74
CA PHE A 436 -43.07 16.01 6.54
C PHE A 436 -44.29 16.31 5.68
N SER A 437 -44.18 17.25 4.73
CA SER A 437 -45.28 17.62 3.84
C SER A 437 -45.73 16.48 2.94
N SER A 438 -44.86 15.54 2.59
CA SER A 438 -45.22 14.38 1.79
C SER A 438 -46.01 13.32 2.58
N GLY A 439 -45.86 13.26 3.90
CA GLY A 439 -46.42 12.19 4.73
C GLY A 439 -45.82 10.80 4.48
N ARG A 440 -44.68 10.71 3.76
CA ARG A 440 -44.10 9.45 3.26
C ARG A 440 -43.00 8.88 4.16
N ALA A 441 -42.84 9.37 5.39
CA ALA A 441 -41.80 8.89 6.31
C ALA A 441 -41.88 7.37 6.49
N GLY A 442 -40.74 6.67 6.38
CA GLY A 442 -40.67 5.21 6.44
C GLY A 442 -41.19 4.47 5.19
N GLN A 443 -41.79 5.16 4.22
CA GLN A 443 -42.24 4.54 2.98
C GLN A 443 -41.03 4.11 2.13
N THR A 444 -41.16 2.99 1.42
CA THR A 444 -40.16 2.58 0.43
C THR A 444 -40.53 3.11 -0.96
N ILE A 445 -39.59 3.81 -1.59
CA ILE A 445 -39.67 4.32 -2.95
C ILE A 445 -38.91 3.37 -3.87
N LYS A 446 -39.59 2.82 -4.88
CA LYS A 446 -38.95 2.06 -5.95
C LYS A 446 -38.30 3.04 -6.93
N ILE A 447 -37.00 2.89 -7.15
CA ILE A 447 -36.24 3.65 -8.13
C ILE A 447 -36.13 2.78 -9.39
N GLY A 448 -36.88 3.15 -10.43
CA GLY A 448 -36.90 2.50 -11.73
C GLY A 448 -35.62 2.73 -12.53
N CYS A 449 -35.74 2.83 -13.86
CA CYS A 449 -34.62 2.99 -14.80
C CYS A 449 -33.56 1.86 -14.69
N TRP A 450 -32.34 2.09 -15.16
CA TRP A 450 -31.23 1.15 -15.03
C TRP A 450 -30.84 0.86 -13.56
N ILE A 451 -31.21 1.75 -12.62
CA ILE A 451 -30.89 1.60 -11.20
C ILE A 451 -31.63 0.39 -10.64
N GLY A 452 -32.94 0.25 -10.88
CA GLY A 452 -33.69 -0.95 -10.45
C GLY A 452 -33.48 -1.31 -8.98
N SER A 453 -33.62 -0.32 -8.09
CA SER A 453 -33.40 -0.47 -6.65
C SER A 453 -34.51 0.23 -5.86
N SER A 454 -34.37 0.35 -4.54
CA SER A 454 -35.34 1.06 -3.72
C SER A 454 -34.66 1.78 -2.57
N VAL A 455 -35.28 2.86 -2.11
CA VAL A 455 -34.84 3.63 -0.95
C VAL A 455 -35.98 3.87 0.02
N THR A 456 -35.68 3.76 1.31
CA THR A 456 -36.64 4.09 2.36
C THR A 456 -36.54 5.56 2.71
N VAL A 457 -37.68 6.25 2.71
CA VAL A 457 -37.77 7.65 3.13
C VAL A 457 -37.36 7.73 4.61
N PRO A 458 -36.37 8.58 4.97
CA PRO A 458 -35.94 8.71 6.36
C PRO A 458 -37.10 9.09 7.30
N SER A 459 -37.11 8.51 8.48
CA SER A 459 -37.99 8.97 9.57
C SER A 459 -37.53 10.36 10.05
N ILE A 460 -38.48 11.24 10.37
CA ILE A 460 -38.24 12.63 10.80
C ILE A 460 -38.50 12.85 12.28
#